data_AF-X1AU00-F1
#
_entry.id   AF-X1AU00-F1
#
_cell.length_a   1.000
_cell.length_b   1.000
_cell.length_c   1.000
_cell.angle_alpha   90.00
_cell.angle_beta   90.00
_cell.angle_gamma   90.00
#
_symmetry.space_group_name_H-M   'P 1'
#
loop_
_entity.id
_entity.type
_entity.pdbx_description
1 polymer ?
#
loop_
_entity_poly.entity_id
_entity_poly.type
_entity_poly.pdbx_seq_one_letter_code
_entity_poly.pdbx_strand_id
1 'polypeptide(L)'
;MTDKKGHLYWLRRKLPDQKVLERMDSLLKELNLHTVCDSALCPNRGECFKKGTATFMILGNICTRNCKFCAVEKGKPLPLDPEEPYHIAQAAKHLNLKHIVVTSVTRDDLSDGGAKHFVQTIIEIKKLLPE
;
A
#
# COMPACT_ATOMS: atom_id res chain seq x y z
N MET A 1 -31.81 -8.34 -5.69
CA MET A 1 -32.03 -8.51 -4.23
C MET A 1 -30.84 -7.92 -3.47
N THR A 2 -31.09 -7.06 -2.49
CA THR A 2 -30.09 -6.36 -1.64
C THR A 2 -29.97 -7.01 -0.24
N ASP A 3 -28.89 -6.78 0.52
CA ASP A 3 -28.85 -7.14 1.97
C ASP A 3 -29.59 -6.12 2.84
N LYS A 4 -29.62 -6.41 4.14
CA LYS A 4 -30.01 -5.52 5.24
C LYS A 4 -29.27 -4.17 5.27
N LYS A 5 -28.14 -4.00 4.56
CA LYS A 5 -27.41 -2.73 4.42
C LYS A 5 -27.62 -2.08 3.04
N GLY A 6 -28.48 -2.64 2.20
CA GLY A 6 -28.78 -2.12 0.87
C GLY A 6 -27.79 -2.52 -0.23
N HIS A 7 -26.77 -3.33 0.04
CA HIS A 7 -25.82 -3.72 -0.99
C HIS A 7 -26.38 -4.82 -1.89
N LEU A 8 -26.11 -4.70 -3.19
CA LEU A 8 -26.45 -5.73 -4.18
C LEU A 8 -25.72 -7.05 -3.84
N TYR A 9 -26.41 -8.18 -3.99
CA TYR A 9 -25.87 -9.48 -3.61
C TYR A 9 -24.52 -9.83 -4.30
N TRP A 10 -24.32 -9.38 -5.55
CA TRP A 10 -23.10 -9.62 -6.33
C TRP A 10 -21.92 -8.72 -5.94
N LEU A 11 -22.17 -7.66 -5.15
CA LEU A 11 -21.13 -6.78 -4.60
C LEU A 11 -20.53 -7.31 -3.28
N ARG A 12 -20.94 -8.50 -2.82
CA ARG A 12 -20.43 -9.10 -1.58
C ARG A 12 -19.17 -9.93 -1.82
N ARG A 13 -18.25 -9.86 -0.87
CA ARG A 13 -17.02 -10.67 -0.82
C ARG A 13 -17.07 -11.55 0.43
N LYS A 14 -16.43 -12.72 0.34
CA LYS A 14 -16.19 -13.56 1.53
C LYS A 14 -15.20 -12.86 2.45
N LEU A 15 -15.34 -13.06 3.75
CA LEU A 15 -14.36 -12.58 4.70
C LEU A 15 -13.00 -13.24 4.44
N PRO A 16 -11.90 -12.48 4.54
CA PRO A 16 -10.56 -13.00 4.34
C PRO A 16 -10.14 -13.92 5.49
N ASP A 17 -9.15 -14.78 5.23
CA ASP A 17 -8.49 -15.55 6.29
C ASP A 17 -7.69 -14.61 7.19
N GLN A 18 -8.02 -14.62 8.48
CA GLN A 18 -7.43 -13.74 9.48
C GLN A 18 -5.91 -13.94 9.61
N LYS A 19 -5.42 -15.18 9.50
CA LYS A 19 -3.98 -15.47 9.61
C LYS A 19 -3.17 -14.86 8.47
N VAL A 20 -3.77 -14.80 7.27
CA VAL A 20 -3.15 -14.19 6.09
C VAL A 20 -3.03 -12.68 6.28
N LEU A 21 -4.06 -12.05 6.84
CA LEU A 21 -4.02 -10.62 7.16
C LEU A 21 -2.97 -10.32 8.20
N GLU A 22 -3.01 -11.02 9.35
CA GLU A 22 -2.07 -10.78 10.45
C GLU A 22 -0.61 -10.93 10.03
N ARG A 23 -0.30 -11.95 9.21
CA ARG A 23 1.06 -12.13 8.67
C ARG A 23 1.52 -10.94 7.84
N MET A 24 0.67 -10.45 6.94
CA MET A 24 1.01 -9.30 6.09
C MET A 24 1.10 -8.01 6.91
N ASP A 25 0.14 -7.78 7.80
CA ASP A 25 0.11 -6.61 8.68
C ASP A 25 1.36 -6.55 9.58
N SER A 26 1.82 -7.72 10.06
CA SER A 26 3.06 -7.82 10.85
C SER A 26 4.29 -7.44 10.02
N LEU A 27 4.42 -7.97 8.79
CA LEU A 27 5.51 -7.62 7.88
C LEU A 27 5.54 -6.11 7.57
N LEU A 28 4.37 -5.54 7.24
CA LEU A 28 4.27 -4.11 6.92
C LEU A 28 4.63 -3.24 8.12
N LYS A 29 4.19 -3.63 9.32
CA LYS A 29 4.49 -2.91 10.55
C LYS A 29 5.98 -2.99 10.92
N GLU A 30 6.59 -4.16 10.79
CA GLU A 30 8.03 -4.37 11.04
C GLU A 30 8.91 -3.49 10.14
N LEU A 31 8.47 -3.26 8.90
CA LEU A 31 9.20 -2.48 7.90
C LEU A 31 8.72 -1.02 7.80
N ASN A 32 7.82 -0.58 8.68
CA ASN A 32 7.24 0.77 8.65
C ASN A 32 6.63 1.15 7.28
N LEU A 33 5.89 0.22 6.67
CA LEU A 33 5.33 0.38 5.33
C LEU A 33 3.80 0.56 5.35
N HIS A 34 3.31 1.28 4.33
CA HIS A 34 1.89 1.41 4.07
C HIS A 34 1.50 0.72 2.75
N THR A 35 0.23 0.30 2.66
CA THR A 35 -0.35 -0.20 1.42
C THR A 35 -1.64 0.55 1.10
N VAL A 36 -1.91 0.73 -0.19
CA VAL A 36 -3.23 1.23 -0.62
C VAL A 36 -4.33 0.21 -0.33
N CYS A 37 -3.96 -1.07 -0.17
CA CYS A 37 -4.89 -2.13 0.22
C CYS A 37 -5.58 -1.81 1.55
N ASP A 38 -4.83 -1.27 2.51
CA ASP A 38 -5.35 -0.85 3.82
C ASP A 38 -5.95 0.55 3.77
N SER A 39 -5.19 1.52 3.27
CA SER A 39 -5.61 2.93 3.32
C SER A 39 -6.82 3.24 2.44
N ALA A 40 -7.08 2.44 1.40
CA ALA A 40 -8.27 2.58 0.56
C ALA A 40 -9.41 1.59 0.92
N LEU A 41 -9.28 0.83 2.02
CA LEU A 41 -10.28 -0.15 2.47
C LEU A 41 -10.62 -1.20 1.40
N CYS A 42 -9.59 -1.74 0.74
CA CYS A 42 -9.77 -2.61 -0.41
C CYS A 42 -10.44 -3.93 -0.02
N PRO A 43 -11.59 -4.30 -0.62
CA PRO A 43 -12.27 -5.56 -0.33
C PRO A 43 -11.52 -6.78 -0.89
N ASN A 44 -10.39 -6.56 -1.57
CA ASN A 44 -9.56 -7.61 -2.16
C ASN A 44 -8.34 -8.01 -1.35
N ARG A 45 -8.09 -7.33 -0.22
CA ARG A 45 -6.88 -7.48 0.59
C ARG A 45 -6.51 -8.95 0.89
N GLY A 46 -7.43 -9.74 1.43
CA GLY A 46 -7.11 -11.13 1.76
C GLY A 46 -6.86 -12.04 0.56
N GLU A 47 -7.45 -11.75 -0.60
CA GLU A 47 -7.16 -12.50 -1.81
C GLU A 47 -5.76 -12.19 -2.35
N CYS A 48 -5.41 -10.89 -2.41
CA CYS A 48 -4.10 -10.42 -2.83
C CYS A 48 -3.00 -10.93 -1.89
N PHE A 49 -3.18 -10.75 -0.58
CA PHE A 49 -2.20 -11.15 0.42
C PHE A 49 -1.99 -12.67 0.45
N LYS A 50 -3.05 -13.46 0.22
CA LYS A 50 -2.93 -14.93 0.10
C LYS A 50 -2.07 -15.33 -1.10
N LYS A 51 -2.08 -14.55 -2.17
CA LYS A 51 -1.21 -14.71 -3.35
C LYS A 51 0.21 -14.13 -3.13
N GLY A 52 0.49 -13.62 -1.93
CA GLY A 52 1.78 -13.01 -1.58
C GLY A 52 2.00 -11.63 -2.18
N THR A 53 0.95 -10.93 -2.66
CA THR A 53 1.09 -9.63 -3.32
C THR A 53 0.37 -8.52 -2.57
N ALA A 54 0.94 -7.31 -2.64
CA ALA A 54 0.39 -6.08 -2.12
C ALA A 54 0.77 -4.92 -3.05
N THR A 55 -0.01 -3.83 -3.00
CA THR A 55 0.36 -2.58 -3.66
C THR A 55 0.86 -1.62 -2.60
N PHE A 56 2.16 -1.36 -2.63
CA PHE A 56 2.81 -0.49 -1.66
C PHE A 56 2.45 0.97 -1.93
N MET A 57 2.20 1.71 -0.86
CA MET A 57 1.90 3.13 -0.92
C MET A 57 3.01 3.90 -0.20
N ILE A 58 3.87 4.54 -0.98
CA ILE A 58 5.00 5.33 -0.48
C ILE A 58 4.58 6.77 -0.15
N LEU A 59 5.49 7.52 0.47
CA LEU A 59 5.29 8.90 0.93
C LEU A 59 4.32 9.03 2.12
N GLY A 60 4.05 7.93 2.83
CA GLY A 60 3.10 7.86 3.94
C GLY A 60 1.67 7.51 3.52
N ASN A 61 0.73 7.67 4.46
CA ASN A 61 -0.69 7.33 4.30
C ASN A 61 -1.66 8.52 4.41
N ILE A 62 -1.13 9.74 4.54
CA ILE A 62 -1.92 10.98 4.63
C ILE A 62 -1.67 11.80 3.36
N CYS A 63 -2.72 12.07 2.61
CA CYS A 63 -2.69 12.83 1.36
C CYS A 63 -2.95 14.33 1.60
N THR A 64 -2.18 15.20 0.93
CA THR A 64 -2.44 16.65 0.94
C THR A 64 -3.70 17.05 0.19
N ARG A 65 -4.25 16.15 -0.64
CA ARG A 65 -5.44 16.39 -1.47
C ARG A 65 -6.66 15.62 -0.96
N ASN A 66 -7.85 16.10 -1.35
CA ASN A 66 -9.12 15.57 -0.90
C ASN A 66 -10.03 15.12 -2.06
N CYS A 67 -9.58 14.13 -2.83
CA CYS A 67 -10.38 13.51 -3.88
C CYS A 67 -11.64 12.88 -3.27
N LYS A 68 -12.84 13.28 -3.74
CA LYS A 68 -14.14 12.91 -3.13
C LYS A 68 -14.42 11.41 -3.08
N PHE A 69 -13.80 10.62 -3.96
CA PHE A 69 -13.97 9.16 -4.01
C PHE A 69 -12.93 8.39 -3.18
N CYS A 70 -11.82 9.04 -2.82
CA CYS A 70 -10.66 8.36 -2.25
C CYS A 70 -10.86 8.17 -0.75
N ALA A 71 -10.62 6.96 -0.23
CA ALA A 71 -10.74 6.66 1.20
C ALA A 71 -9.48 6.99 2.02
N VAL A 72 -8.32 7.15 1.38
CA VAL A 72 -7.03 7.48 2.02
C VAL A 72 -7.17 8.70 2.93
N GLU A 73 -6.49 8.70 4.09
CA GLU A 73 -6.53 9.81 5.04
C GLU A 73 -6.08 11.13 4.39
N LYS A 74 -6.68 12.25 4.80
CA LYS A 74 -6.39 13.58 4.27
C LYS A 74 -5.92 14.48 5.39
N GLY A 75 -4.89 15.27 5.14
CA GLY A 75 -4.37 16.18 6.15
C GLY A 75 -2.92 16.54 5.89
N LYS A 76 -2.24 16.93 6.97
CA LYS A 76 -0.81 17.24 6.94
C LYS A 76 -0.01 15.93 7.00
N PRO A 77 0.83 15.63 5.99
CA PRO A 77 1.67 14.44 6.03
C PRO A 77 2.69 14.46 7.17
N LEU A 78 3.12 13.27 7.57
CA LEU A 78 4.28 13.09 8.44
C LEU A 78 5.58 13.38 7.68
N PRO A 79 6.71 13.60 8.39
CA PRO A 79 8.02 13.69 7.77
C PRO A 79 8.28 12.50 6.84
N LEU A 80 8.93 12.76 5.70
CA LEU A 80 9.30 11.72 4.76
C LEU A 80 10.34 10.79 5.39
N ASP A 81 10.07 9.48 5.36
CA ASP A 81 11.01 8.46 5.81
C ASP A 81 12.04 8.15 4.71
N PRO A 82 13.32 8.49 4.90
CA PRO A 82 14.36 8.26 3.88
C PRO A 82 14.67 6.77 3.68
N GLU A 83 14.36 5.89 4.64
CA GLU A 83 14.62 4.45 4.56
C GLU A 83 13.46 3.68 3.90
N GLU A 84 12.30 4.31 3.68
CA GLU A 84 11.13 3.70 3.05
C GLU A 84 11.47 2.99 1.71
N PRO A 85 12.27 3.57 0.78
CA PRO A 85 12.70 2.89 -0.44
C PRO A 85 13.38 1.53 -0.22
N TYR A 86 14.27 1.47 0.78
CA TYR A 86 14.99 0.24 1.12
C TYR A 86 14.06 -0.78 1.78
N HIS A 87 13.19 -0.34 2.69
CA HIS A 87 12.18 -1.20 3.31
C HIS A 87 11.22 -1.80 2.29
N ILE A 88 10.80 -1.05 1.26
CA ILE A 88 9.98 -1.57 0.15
C ILE A 88 10.71 -2.71 -0.57
N ALA A 89 12.00 -2.53 -0.88
CA ALA A 89 12.79 -3.55 -1.55
C ALA A 89 12.94 -4.82 -0.69
N GLN A 90 13.13 -4.66 0.62
CA GLN A 90 13.17 -5.76 1.59
C GLN A 90 11.83 -6.51 1.68
N ALA A 91 10.71 -5.78 1.72
CA ALA A 91 9.38 -6.39 1.71
C ALA A 91 9.13 -7.17 0.41
N ALA A 92 9.46 -6.57 -0.74
CA ALA A 92 9.31 -7.21 -2.04
C ALA A 92 10.14 -8.50 -2.14
N LYS A 93 11.36 -8.48 -1.60
CA LYS A 93 12.25 -9.65 -1.54
C LYS A 93 11.70 -10.72 -0.60
N HIS A 94 11.24 -10.34 0.60
CA HIS A 94 10.64 -11.26 1.56
C HIS A 94 9.39 -11.96 0.99
N LEU A 95 8.59 -11.23 0.21
CA LEU A 95 7.40 -11.75 -0.46
C LEU A 95 7.71 -12.47 -1.79
N ASN A 96 8.97 -12.47 -2.24
CA ASN A 96 9.42 -13.05 -3.50
C ASN A 96 8.61 -12.55 -4.72
N LEU A 97 8.39 -11.24 -4.79
CA LEU A 97 7.60 -10.61 -5.84
C LEU A 97 8.38 -10.51 -7.16
N LYS A 98 7.75 -10.99 -8.25
CA LYS A 98 8.24 -10.78 -9.62
C LYS A 98 7.68 -9.53 -10.29
N HIS A 99 6.58 -9.02 -9.76
CA HIS A 99 5.94 -7.81 -10.25
C HIS A 99 5.47 -7.00 -9.05
N ILE A 100 5.92 -5.75 -9.00
CA ILE A 100 5.75 -4.89 -7.83
C ILE A 100 4.99 -3.65 -8.28
N VAL A 101 3.90 -3.34 -7.57
CA VAL A 101 3.12 -2.13 -7.80
C VAL A 101 3.41 -1.16 -6.66
N VAL A 102 3.91 0.02 -7.02
CA VAL A 102 4.17 1.14 -6.10
C VAL A 102 3.27 2.31 -6.51
N THR A 103 2.57 2.88 -5.54
CA THR A 103 1.76 4.09 -5.69
C THR A 103 2.08 5.06 -4.55
N SER A 104 1.51 6.26 -4.55
CA SER A 104 1.75 7.23 -3.48
C SER A 104 0.50 8.01 -3.12
N VAL A 105 0.56 8.63 -1.93
CA VAL A 105 -0.24 9.81 -1.65
C VAL A 105 0.30 11.03 -2.40
N THR A 106 -0.47 12.10 -2.47
CA THR A 106 0.05 13.39 -2.95
C THR A 106 0.78 14.11 -1.82
N ARG A 107 1.96 14.67 -2.15
CA ARG A 107 2.83 15.43 -1.25
C ARG A 107 3.10 16.83 -1.80
N ASP A 108 2.06 17.65 -1.83
CA ASP A 108 2.20 19.06 -2.28
C ASP A 108 3.13 19.88 -1.35
N ASP A 109 3.50 19.35 -0.18
CA ASP A 109 4.46 19.93 0.77
C ASP A 109 5.93 19.72 0.39
N LEU A 110 6.23 18.78 -0.51
CA LEU A 110 7.59 18.53 -1.00
C LEU A 110 7.85 19.33 -2.28
N SER A 111 9.05 19.88 -2.42
CA SER A 111 9.41 20.73 -3.58
C SER A 111 9.38 20.01 -4.93
N ASP A 112 9.59 18.70 -4.94
CA ASP A 112 9.49 17.83 -6.13
C ASP A 112 8.23 16.95 -6.13
N GLY A 113 7.31 17.16 -5.19
CA GLY A 113 6.11 16.35 -5.02
C GLY A 113 6.36 14.88 -4.66
N GLY A 114 7.59 14.49 -4.31
CA GLY A 114 7.99 13.11 -4.04
C GLY A 114 8.56 12.35 -5.24
N ALA A 115 8.82 13.01 -6.37
CA ALA A 115 9.34 12.37 -7.58
C ALA A 115 10.68 11.63 -7.36
N LYS A 116 11.62 12.22 -6.63
CA LYS A 116 12.90 11.56 -6.28
C LYS A 116 12.70 10.30 -5.46
N HIS A 117 11.67 10.28 -4.61
CA HIS A 117 11.39 9.13 -3.75
C HIS A 117 10.97 7.91 -4.56
N PHE A 118 10.09 8.09 -5.56
CA PHE A 118 9.76 7.03 -6.51
C PHE A 118 11.01 6.47 -7.21
N VAL A 119 11.89 7.36 -7.69
CA VAL A 119 13.14 6.95 -8.34
C VAL A 119 14.01 6.13 -7.39
N GLN A 120 14.18 6.58 -6.15
CA GLN A 120 14.95 5.86 -5.14
C GLN A 120 14.33 4.49 -4.84
N THR A 121 13.01 4.40 -4.70
CA THR A 121 12.30 3.11 -4.50
C THR A 121 12.56 2.14 -5.66
N ILE A 122 12.48 2.61 -6.91
CA ILE A 122 12.76 1.77 -8.08
C ILE A 122 14.22 1.30 -8.08
N ILE A 123 15.17 2.18 -7.73
CA ILE A 123 16.59 1.85 -7.65
C ILE A 123 16.85 0.80 -6.58
N GLU A 124 16.33 0.97 -5.37
CA GLU A 124 16.51 0.00 -4.27
C GLU A 124 15.88 -1.35 -4.59
N ILE A 125 14.68 -1.36 -5.17
CA ILE A 125 14.05 -2.60 -5.65
C ILE A 125 14.97 -3.32 -6.63
N LYS A 126 15.45 -2.63 -7.67
CA LYS A 126 16.32 -3.25 -8.70
C LYS A 126 17.68 -3.71 -8.17
N LYS A 127 18.21 -3.07 -7.13
CA LYS A 127 19.44 -3.51 -6.47
C LYS A 127 19.25 -4.84 -5.75
N LEU A 128 18.12 -5.02 -5.04
CA LEU A 128 17.85 -6.25 -4.26
C LEU A 128 17.19 -7.36 -5.08
N LEU A 129 16.46 -7.01 -6.14
CA LEU A 129 15.71 -7.87 -7.05
C LEU A 129 16.04 -7.47 -8.50
N PRO A 130 17.19 -7.93 -9.04
CA PRO A 130 17.63 -7.56 -10.39
C PRO A 130 16.89 -8.28 -11.52
N GLU A 131 16.10 -9.32 -11.21
CA GLU A 131 15.35 -10.15 -12.15
C GLU A 131 13.83 -9.92 -12.07
#